data_AF-A0A963FIA9-F1
#
_entry.id   AF-A0A963FIA9-F1
#
_cell.length_a   1.000
_cell.length_b   1.000
_cell.length_c   1.000
_cell.angle_alpha   90.00
_cell.angle_beta   90.00
_cell.angle_gamma   90.00
#
_symmetry.space_group_name_H-M   'P 1'
#
loop_
_entity.id
_entity.type
_entity.pdbx_description
1 polymer ?
#
loop_
_entity_poly.entity_id
_entity_poly.type
_entity_poly.pdbx_seq_one_letter_code
_entity_poly.pdbx_strand_id
1 'polypeptide(L)'
;CVPPQNKPLNSEINTCNAFLQCELMELPQGAVVVALGTIAHNAVLRALGLKQSSRKFGHNRRHLLNRDLQMIDSYHCSRYNTQTKRLTPEMFQQVFEQASALLAGI
;
A
#
# COMPACT_ATOMS: atom_id res chain seq x y z
N CYS A 1 3.70 -7.57 -14.83
CA CYS A 1 4.88 -7.50 -15.71
C CYS A 1 6.01 -6.74 -15.02
N VAL A 2 7.28 -7.07 -15.30
CA VAL A 2 8.43 -6.38 -14.68
C VAL A 2 8.83 -5.18 -15.55
N PRO A 3 8.73 -3.93 -15.05
CA PRO A 3 9.11 -2.75 -15.83
C PRO A 3 10.63 -2.58 -15.85
N PRO A 4 11.20 -1.99 -16.92
CA PRO A 4 12.61 -1.59 -16.95
C PRO A 4 12.99 -0.76 -15.72
N GLN A 5 14.17 -1.03 -15.15
CA GLN A 5 14.70 -0.34 -13.96
C GLN A 5 13.80 -0.39 -12.70
N ASN A 6 12.80 -1.28 -12.67
CA ASN A 6 11.76 -1.33 -11.62
C ASN A 6 10.96 -0.01 -11.49
N LYS A 7 10.83 0.75 -12.59
CA LYS A 7 10.13 2.04 -12.62
C LYS A 7 9.03 2.00 -13.68
N PRO A 8 7.77 1.68 -13.29
CA PRO A 8 6.68 1.69 -14.24
C PRO A 8 6.34 3.12 -14.68
N LEU A 9 5.89 3.26 -15.92
CA LEU A 9 5.32 4.49 -16.46
C LEU A 9 3.93 4.73 -15.87
N ASN A 10 3.49 5.99 -15.87
CA ASN A 10 2.13 6.33 -15.44
C ASN A 10 1.06 5.61 -16.27
N SER A 11 1.29 5.43 -17.58
CA SER A 11 0.40 4.66 -18.45
C SER A 11 0.32 3.20 -18.03
N GLU A 12 1.45 2.56 -17.73
CA GLU A 12 1.49 1.18 -17.25
C GLU A 12 0.77 1.01 -15.91
N ILE A 13 0.99 1.95 -14.97
CA ILE A 13 0.27 1.98 -13.70
C ILE A 13 -1.24 2.07 -13.95
N ASN A 14 -1.68 3.00 -14.80
CA ASN A 14 -3.10 3.20 -15.09
C ASN A 14 -3.73 1.97 -15.74
N THR A 15 -3.06 1.37 -16.73
CA THR A 15 -3.53 0.14 -17.39
C THR A 15 -3.63 -1.02 -16.40
N CYS A 16 -2.63 -1.19 -15.53
CA CYS A 16 -2.62 -2.27 -14.56
C CYS A 16 -3.62 -2.04 -13.40
N ASN A 17 -4.02 -0.79 -13.16
CA ASN A 17 -4.87 -0.44 -12.02
C ASN A 17 -6.28 -1.03 -12.10
N ALA A 18 -6.77 -1.34 -13.30
CA ALA A 18 -8.03 -2.05 -13.48
C ALA A 18 -8.00 -3.45 -12.85
N PHE A 19 -6.87 -4.16 -12.92
CA PHE A 19 -6.72 -5.46 -12.26
C PHE A 19 -6.68 -5.31 -10.74
N LEU A 20 -5.94 -4.33 -10.23
CA LEU A 20 -5.92 -4.03 -8.79
C LEU A 20 -7.31 -3.66 -8.28
N GLN A 21 -8.11 -2.94 -9.06
CA GLN A 21 -9.50 -2.64 -8.70
C GLN A 21 -10.33 -3.91 -8.53
N CYS A 22 -10.23 -4.87 -9.46
CA CYS A 22 -10.90 -6.17 -9.34
C CYS A 22 -10.44 -6.93 -8.10
N GLU A 23 -9.13 -7.05 -7.87
CA GLU A 23 -8.57 -7.75 -6.71
C GLU A 23 -9.05 -7.14 -5.38
N LEU A 24 -9.09 -5.80 -5.28
CA LEU A 24 -9.56 -5.11 -4.08
C LEU A 24 -11.06 -5.33 -3.81
N MET A 25 -11.88 -5.55 -4.85
CA MET A 25 -13.30 -5.84 -4.70
C MET A 25 -13.56 -7.28 -4.21
N GLU A 26 -12.61 -8.19 -4.40
CA GLU A 26 -12.72 -9.59 -3.97
C GLU A 26 -12.18 -9.82 -2.54
N LEU A 27 -11.58 -8.80 -1.92
CA LEU A 27 -11.09 -8.91 -0.56
C LEU A 27 -12.24 -9.15 0.43
N PRO A 28 -12.04 -10.02 1.44
CA PRO A 28 -13.03 -10.22 2.48
C PRO A 28 -13.23 -8.95 3.32
N GLN A 29 -14.40 -8.85 3.94
CA GLN A 29 -14.70 -7.79 4.88
C GLN A 29 -13.65 -7.77 6.01
N GLY A 30 -13.13 -6.57 6.33
CA GLY A 30 -12.12 -6.42 7.36
C GLY A 30 -10.68 -6.65 6.88
N ALA A 31 -10.45 -6.84 5.58
CA ALA A 31 -9.09 -6.94 5.06
C ALA A 31 -8.24 -5.69 5.37
N VAL A 32 -6.94 -5.92 5.51
CA VAL A 32 -5.94 -4.87 5.72
C VAL A 32 -4.95 -4.89 4.55
N VAL A 33 -4.85 -3.78 3.82
CA VAL A 33 -3.91 -3.61 2.71
C VAL A 33 -2.62 -2.98 3.22
N VAL A 34 -1.47 -3.57 2.92
CA VAL A 34 -0.17 -2.95 3.20
C VAL A 34 0.40 -2.36 1.92
N ALA A 35 0.45 -1.02 1.82
CA ALA A 35 0.94 -0.31 0.64
C ALA A 35 2.45 -0.04 0.74
N LEU A 36 3.24 -0.73 -0.09
CA LEU A 36 4.70 -0.62 -0.12
C LEU A 36 5.17 0.53 -1.03
N GLY A 37 5.33 1.72 -0.43
CA GLY A 37 5.79 2.93 -1.09
C GLY A 37 4.66 3.75 -1.74
N THR A 38 5.01 4.97 -2.16
CA THR A 38 4.04 5.96 -2.64
C THR A 38 3.30 5.53 -3.92
N ILE A 39 3.96 4.77 -4.80
CA ILE A 39 3.33 4.25 -6.02
C ILE A 39 2.19 3.29 -5.65
N ALA A 40 2.44 2.32 -4.76
CA ALA A 40 1.44 1.37 -4.29
C ALA A 40 0.29 2.07 -3.57
N HIS A 41 0.61 3.01 -2.67
CA HIS A 41 -0.37 3.84 -1.97
C HIS A 41 -1.32 4.57 -2.95
N ASN A 42 -0.75 5.27 -3.93
CA ASN A 42 -1.54 5.99 -4.94
C ASN A 42 -2.34 5.05 -5.84
N ALA A 43 -1.83 3.84 -6.12
CA ALA A 43 -2.53 2.85 -6.92
C ALA A 43 -3.77 2.32 -6.20
N VAL A 44 -3.69 2.04 -4.89
CA VAL A 44 -4.86 1.63 -4.08
C VAL A 44 -5.91 2.74 -4.03
N LEU A 45 -5.50 3.99 -3.78
CA LEU A 45 -6.44 5.11 -3.76
C LEU A 45 -7.12 5.31 -5.13
N ARG A 46 -6.36 5.18 -6.23
CA ARG A 46 -6.92 5.28 -7.59
C ARG A 46 -7.92 4.16 -7.86
N ALA A 47 -7.58 2.92 -7.51
CA ALA A 47 -8.44 1.76 -7.74
C ALA A 47 -9.79 1.87 -7.00
N LEU A 48 -9.82 2.56 -5.86
CA LEU A 48 -11.04 2.83 -5.09
C LEU A 48 -11.71 4.17 -5.43
N GLY A 49 -11.23 4.91 -6.44
CA GLY A 49 -11.77 6.23 -6.80
C GLY A 49 -11.57 7.31 -5.72
N LEU A 50 -10.62 7.12 -4.80
CA LEU A 50 -10.34 8.04 -3.69
C LEU A 50 -9.36 9.15 -4.11
N LYS A 51 -9.60 10.37 -3.62
CA LYS A 51 -8.73 11.52 -3.87
C LYS A 51 -7.39 11.36 -3.15
N GLN A 52 -6.28 11.26 -3.90
CA GLN A 52 -4.93 11.11 -3.34
C GLN A 52 -4.54 12.23 -2.36
N SER A 53 -5.00 13.46 -2.58
CA SER A 53 -4.72 14.57 -1.67
C SER A 53 -5.37 14.43 -0.28
N SER A 54 -6.39 13.58 -0.14
CA SER A 54 -7.09 13.36 1.14
C SER A 54 -6.31 12.46 2.10
N ARG A 55 -5.39 11.64 1.57
CA ARG A 55 -4.68 10.60 2.31
C ARG A 55 -3.21 10.69 1.93
N LYS A 56 -2.43 11.44 2.71
CA LYS A 56 -1.00 11.61 2.44
C LYS A 56 -0.25 10.37 2.87
N PHE A 57 0.59 9.85 1.97
CA PHE A 57 1.52 8.77 2.28
C PHE A 57 2.41 9.09 3.50
N GLY A 58 2.68 8.09 4.34
CA GLY A 58 3.70 8.15 5.39
C GLY A 58 3.98 6.79 5.99
N HIS A 59 5.23 6.45 6.28
CA HIS A 59 5.55 5.11 6.81
C HIS A 59 4.82 4.83 8.14
N ASN A 60 4.29 3.60 8.25
CA ASN A 60 3.48 3.09 9.34
C ASN A 60 2.17 3.89 9.59
N ARG A 61 1.71 4.66 8.60
CA ARG A 61 0.46 5.43 8.68
C ARG A 61 -0.72 4.56 8.27
N ARG A 62 -1.77 4.63 9.08
CA ARG A 62 -3.06 3.99 8.81
C ARG A 62 -4.01 4.93 8.07
N HIS A 63 -4.77 4.36 7.15
CA HIS A 63 -5.86 5.01 6.43
C HIS A 63 -7.10 4.13 6.47
N LEU A 64 -8.22 4.69 6.89
CA LEU A 64 -9.52 4.08 6.67
C LEU A 64 -9.96 4.39 5.23
N LEU A 65 -10.06 3.36 4.39
CA LEU A 65 -10.39 3.54 2.97
C LEU A 65 -11.90 3.54 2.76
N ASN A 66 -12.61 2.65 3.42
CA ASN A 66 -14.06 2.61 3.55
C ASN A 66 -14.43 1.93 4.89
N ARG A 67 -15.70 1.55 5.10
CA ARG A 67 -16.17 0.95 6.37
C ARG A 67 -15.41 -0.34 6.74
N ASP A 68 -15.00 -1.11 5.74
CA ASP A 68 -14.54 -2.49 5.92
C ASP A 68 -13.12 -2.74 5.38
N LEU A 69 -12.44 -1.70 4.90
CA LEU A 69 -11.11 -1.79 4.31
C LEU A 69 -10.18 -0.74 4.91
N GLN A 70 -9.08 -1.23 5.48
CA GLN A 70 -8.01 -0.41 6.03
C GLN A 70 -6.75 -0.56 5.19
N MET A 71 -5.92 0.48 5.18
CA MET A 71 -4.61 0.43 4.56
C MET A 71 -3.54 0.98 5.49
N ILE A 72 -2.39 0.30 5.53
CA ILE A 72 -1.19 0.75 6.23
C ILE A 72 -0.11 1.03 5.19
N ASP A 73 0.46 2.22 5.26
CA ASP A 73 1.58 2.61 4.41
C ASP A 73 2.90 2.08 4.96
N SER A 74 3.81 1.67 4.08
CA SER A 74 5.20 1.41 4.43
C SER A 74 6.13 2.02 3.40
N TYR A 75 7.38 2.32 3.79
CA TYR A 75 8.40 2.53 2.77
C TYR A 75 8.59 1.23 2.00
N HIS A 76 8.87 1.33 0.70
CA HIS A 76 9.13 0.15 -0.11
C HIS A 76 10.36 -0.59 0.43
N CYS A 77 10.32 -1.91 0.55
CA CYS A 77 11.43 -2.76 0.99
C CYS A 77 12.54 -2.92 -0.07
N SER A 78 12.81 -1.85 -0.85
CA SER A 78 13.85 -1.84 -1.86
C SER A 78 15.22 -1.94 -1.20
N ARG A 79 16.20 -2.53 -1.91
CA ARG A 79 17.60 -2.56 -1.48
C ARG A 79 18.11 -1.16 -1.09
N TYR A 80 17.73 -0.12 -1.84
CA TYR A 80 18.11 1.25 -1.53
C TYR A 80 17.60 1.67 -0.13
N ASN A 81 16.32 1.48 0.17
CA ASN A 81 15.74 1.89 1.46
C ASN A 81 16.31 1.10 2.64
N THR A 82 16.58 -0.20 2.46
CA THR A 82 17.14 -1.04 3.54
C THR A 82 18.62 -0.77 3.76
N GLN A 83 19.42 -0.60 2.69
CA GLN A 83 20.86 -0.29 2.82
C GLN A 83 21.11 1.11 3.39
N THR A 84 20.30 2.10 3.02
CA THR A 84 20.43 3.47 3.55
C THR A 84 19.77 3.64 4.93
N LYS A 85 19.19 2.57 5.50
CA LYS A 85 18.44 2.58 6.76
C LYS A 85 17.24 3.54 6.77
N ARG A 86 16.75 3.94 5.59
CA ARG A 86 15.46 4.65 5.46
C ARG A 86 14.30 3.75 5.90
N LEU A 87 14.45 2.44 5.75
CA LEU A 87 13.60 1.41 6.33
C LEU A 87 14.48 0.38 7.05
N THR A 88 14.29 0.20 8.35
CA THR A 88 14.95 -0.87 9.10
C THR A 88 14.04 -2.10 9.23
N PRO A 89 14.58 -3.29 9.55
CA PRO A 89 13.77 -4.47 9.83
C PRO A 89 12.74 -4.23 10.94
N GLU A 90 13.10 -3.53 12.00
CA GLU A 90 12.22 -3.24 13.15
C GLU A 90 11.06 -2.33 12.72
N MET A 91 11.36 -1.28 11.96
CA MET A 91 10.34 -0.40 11.37
C MET A 91 9.38 -1.18 10.46
N PHE A 92 9.90 -2.12 9.67
CA PHE A 92 9.08 -2.94 8.80
C PHE A 92 8.21 -3.92 9.60
N GLN A 93 8.77 -4.52 10.64
CA GLN A 93 8.05 -5.40 11.55
C GLN A 93 6.87 -4.69 12.23
N GLN A 94 7.05 -3.44 12.68
CA GLN A 94 5.98 -2.62 13.28
C GLN A 94 4.77 -2.44 12.36
N VAL A 95 4.98 -2.41 11.04
CA VAL A 95 3.88 -2.34 10.06
C VAL A 95 3.02 -3.61 10.10
N PHE A 96 3.65 -4.78 10.18
CA PHE A 96 2.93 -6.06 10.24
C PHE A 96 2.35 -6.35 11.61
N GLU A 97 2.99 -5.89 12.70
CA GLU A 97 2.40 -5.91 14.03
C GLU A 97 1.10 -5.09 14.06
N GLN A 98 1.11 -3.90 13.45
CA GLN A 98 -0.09 -3.08 13.32
C GLN A 98 -1.16 -3.77 12.45
N ALA A 99 -0.76 -4.38 11.33
CA ALA A 99 -1.69 -5.13 10.47
C ALA A 99 -2.33 -6.31 11.23
N SER A 100 -1.53 -7.07 11.99
CA SER A 100 -2.01 -8.19 12.80
C SER A 100 -2.96 -7.73 13.90
N ALA A 101 -2.65 -6.63 14.59
CA ALA A 101 -3.54 -6.06 15.61
C ALA A 101 -4.88 -5.60 15.04
N LEU A 102 -4.88 -5.04 13.81
CA LEU A 102 -6.11 -4.68 13.11
C LEU A 102 -6.94 -5.91 12.75
N LEU A 103 -6.30 -6.98 12.28
CA LEU A 103 -6.98 -8.21 11.92
C LEU A 103 -7.58 -8.94 13.14
N ALA A 104 -6.93 -8.85 14.30
CA ALA A 104 -7.41 -9.46 15.54
C ALA A 104 -8.54 -8.68 16.23
N GLY A 105 -8.78 -7.42 15.83
CA GLY A 105 -9.83 -6.56 16.38
C GLY A 105 -11.14 -6.57 15.57
N ILE A 106 -11.27 -7.48 14.61
CA ILE A 106 -12.45 -7.72 13.77
C ILE A 106 -13.17 -8.95 14.32
#